data_AF-A0A2E3F932-F1
#
_entry.id   AF-A0A2E3F932-F1
#
_cell.length_a   1.000
_cell.length_b   1.000
_cell.length_c   1.000
_cell.angle_alpha   90.00
_cell.angle_beta   90.00
_cell.angle_gamma   90.00
#
_symmetry.space_group_name_H-M   'P 1'
#
loop_
_entity.id
_entity.type
_entity.pdbx_description
1 polymer ?
#
loop_
_entity_poly.entity_id
_entity_poly.type
_entity_poly.pdbx_seq_one_letter_code
_entity_poly.pdbx_strand_id
1 'polypeptide(L)'
;MKKLLYLFTVAILGYSATGCDPVEDINDELAANEEGIVDEFDYTLTEDDYTEILELSFPNFNSIDDAKELIPQVLTANFPYLGANSLAFVSYDLYQPVQTERSLIVYTVTTEDYDAYPDTAEYNNFDDEDQIYTFLDDKFGDVANRTLVSLTYKFYNGSAQTLNNGFLRVNGSWQFALGLTNSEYNAVGQGFANFNTEDEALRKLPIFLKDKFKYDDIQEGDVKSVMYKLYTTDVDDLDEDGRVDDNATYSFIANFIFQGSEWVEYNNVVSQTLQFGNDGTNWIPDNTISYSLTAADYNLIGTSLESKYPAQTASMLRYGNLDRRNGNDAFWSDDMILEALNLLLDNLDPNAEEGQKYAVTFDIYNGSNTTETDFVIKTDGIWVRQ
;
A
#
# COMPACT_ATOMS: atom_id res chain seq x y z
N MET A 1 52.85 -53.49 -71.48
CA MET A 1 51.49 -53.85 -71.03
C MET A 1 51.25 -53.20 -69.67
N LYS A 2 50.07 -52.60 -69.48
CA LYS A 2 49.65 -51.69 -68.40
C LYS A 2 49.97 -52.27 -67.00
N LYS A 3 50.90 -51.66 -66.25
CA LYS A 3 50.75 -50.68 -65.13
C LYS A 3 49.86 -51.14 -63.96
N LEU A 4 50.33 -50.76 -62.76
CA LEU A 4 49.82 -50.92 -61.38
C LEU A 4 50.43 -52.13 -60.65
N LEU A 5 50.99 -52.04 -59.43
CA LEU A 5 50.83 -51.05 -58.35
C LEU A 5 52.09 -51.12 -57.44
N TYR A 6 52.58 -49.96 -56.98
CA TYR A 6 53.74 -49.83 -56.10
C TYR A 6 53.38 -50.16 -54.64
N LEU A 7 54.18 -51.03 -54.02
CA LEU A 7 54.40 -51.10 -52.57
C LEU A 7 54.97 -49.77 -52.08
N PHE A 8 54.58 -49.30 -50.89
CA PHE A 8 55.56 -48.90 -49.87
C PHE A 8 54.92 -48.83 -48.48
N THR A 9 55.62 -49.46 -47.56
CA THR A 9 55.42 -49.50 -46.11
C THR A 9 56.11 -48.31 -45.43
N VAL A 10 55.40 -47.75 -44.44
CA VAL A 10 55.89 -47.13 -43.18
C VAL A 10 56.65 -45.80 -43.26
N ALA A 11 56.08 -44.74 -42.65
CA ALA A 11 56.67 -44.03 -41.51
C ALA A 11 55.73 -42.93 -40.98
N ILE A 12 55.71 -42.82 -39.65
CA ILE A 12 54.92 -41.93 -38.79
C ILE A 12 55.28 -40.46 -39.01
N LEU A 13 54.28 -39.60 -39.24
CA LEU A 13 54.19 -38.20 -38.75
C LEU A 13 52.93 -37.49 -39.30
N GLY A 14 52.16 -36.86 -38.40
CA GLY A 14 51.28 -35.73 -38.71
C GLY A 14 49.78 -36.05 -38.84
N TYR A 15 49.02 -35.73 -37.79
CA TYR A 15 47.93 -34.73 -37.75
C TYR A 15 47.15 -34.97 -36.45
N SER A 16 47.34 -34.11 -35.44
CA SER A 16 46.33 -33.96 -34.40
C SER A 16 45.11 -33.34 -35.08
N ALA A 17 44.03 -34.11 -35.15
CA ALA A 17 42.78 -33.65 -35.68
C ALA A 17 42.28 -32.44 -34.89
N THR A 18 42.29 -31.25 -35.50
CA THR A 18 41.30 -30.22 -35.16
C THR A 18 39.99 -30.68 -35.79
N GLY A 19 39.33 -31.64 -35.16
CA GLY A 19 37.91 -31.83 -35.35
C GLY A 19 37.24 -30.80 -34.46
N CYS A 20 36.61 -29.78 -35.07
CA CYS A 20 35.57 -29.01 -34.41
C CYS A 20 34.60 -30.02 -33.80
N ASP A 21 34.41 -29.97 -32.48
CA ASP A 21 33.36 -30.71 -31.82
C ASP A 21 32.06 -29.94 -32.09
N PRO A 22 31.18 -30.42 -32.99
CA PRO A 22 29.97 -29.67 -33.34
C PRO A 22 29.04 -29.51 -32.14
N VAL A 23 29.21 -30.33 -31.10
CA VAL A 23 28.45 -30.23 -29.85
C VAL A 23 29.02 -29.12 -28.97
N GLU A 24 30.33 -28.89 -28.98
CA GLU A 24 30.96 -27.76 -28.27
C GLU A 24 30.61 -26.45 -28.97
N ASP A 25 30.73 -26.35 -30.30
CA ASP A 25 30.32 -25.14 -31.05
C ASP A 25 28.81 -24.88 -30.95
N ILE A 26 27.94 -25.90 -30.89
CA ILE A 26 26.49 -25.73 -30.69
C ILE A 26 26.18 -25.35 -29.23
N ASN A 27 26.88 -25.91 -28.25
CA ASN A 27 26.72 -25.55 -26.84
C ASN A 27 27.27 -24.15 -26.55
N ASP A 28 28.34 -23.73 -27.25
CA ASP A 28 28.93 -22.41 -27.16
C ASP A 28 28.07 -21.37 -27.91
N GLU A 29 27.45 -21.71 -29.05
CA GLU A 29 26.44 -20.88 -29.71
C GLU A 29 25.13 -20.79 -28.90
N LEU A 30 24.72 -21.84 -28.18
CA LEU A 30 23.58 -21.81 -27.24
C LEU A 30 23.91 -21.00 -25.99
N ALA A 31 25.08 -21.19 -25.38
CA ALA A 31 25.55 -20.40 -24.25
C ALA A 31 25.78 -18.92 -24.62
N ALA A 32 26.04 -18.63 -25.90
CA ALA A 32 26.14 -17.26 -26.43
C ALA A 32 24.78 -16.65 -26.87
N ASN A 33 23.68 -17.43 -26.93
CA ASN A 33 22.34 -16.99 -27.36
C ASN A 33 21.19 -17.26 -26.38
N GLU A 34 21.42 -17.76 -25.16
CA GLU A 34 20.35 -17.77 -24.15
C GLU A 34 20.19 -16.37 -23.55
N GLU A 35 19.55 -15.46 -24.30
CA GLU A 35 18.66 -14.51 -23.64
C GLU A 35 17.66 -15.38 -22.87
N GLY A 36 17.82 -15.46 -21.54
CA GLY A 36 16.92 -16.25 -20.69
C GLY A 36 15.46 -15.94 -21.01
N ILE A 37 14.54 -16.85 -20.67
CA ILE A 37 13.13 -16.69 -21.03
C ILE A 37 12.63 -15.33 -20.51
N VAL A 38 12.09 -14.50 -21.40
CA VAL A 38 11.49 -13.22 -21.03
C VAL A 38 10.01 -13.43 -20.77
N ASP A 39 9.55 -13.04 -19.59
CA ASP A 39 8.14 -13.12 -19.22
C ASP A 39 7.72 -11.94 -18.33
N GLU A 40 6.40 -11.69 -18.30
CA GLU A 40 5.75 -10.73 -17.41
C GLU A 40 4.65 -11.47 -16.63
N PHE A 41 4.75 -11.48 -15.29
CA PHE A 41 3.85 -12.29 -14.47
C PHE A 41 3.57 -11.70 -13.10
N ASP A 42 2.42 -12.09 -12.54
CA ASP A 42 2.06 -11.83 -11.14
C ASP A 42 2.48 -13.01 -10.25
N TYR A 43 3.06 -12.72 -9.09
CA TYR A 43 3.41 -13.72 -8.09
C TYR A 43 2.97 -13.28 -6.71
N THR A 44 2.27 -14.14 -5.98
CA THR A 44 1.94 -13.89 -4.56
C THR A 44 2.85 -14.74 -3.69
N LEU A 45 3.60 -14.10 -2.79
CA LEU A 45 4.46 -14.82 -1.86
C LEU A 45 3.63 -15.76 -0.99
N THR A 46 4.17 -16.97 -0.81
CA THR A 46 3.63 -18.02 0.03
C THR A 46 4.35 -18.04 1.39
N GLU A 47 3.78 -18.71 2.39
CA GLU A 47 4.43 -18.90 3.70
C GLU A 47 5.83 -19.53 3.55
N ASP A 48 6.01 -20.48 2.64
CA ASP A 48 7.30 -21.13 2.35
C ASP A 48 8.32 -20.13 1.78
N ASP A 49 7.90 -19.16 0.96
CA ASP A 49 8.80 -18.13 0.46
C ASP A 49 9.38 -17.28 1.61
N TYR A 50 8.56 -16.90 2.58
CA TYR A 50 9.05 -16.14 3.75
C TYR A 50 9.90 -17.00 4.68
N THR A 51 9.47 -18.23 4.96
CA THR A 51 10.00 -19.04 6.07
C THR A 51 11.12 -19.98 5.66
N GLU A 52 11.05 -20.57 4.48
CA GLU A 52 12.03 -21.56 3.99
C GLU A 52 13.07 -20.92 3.07
N ILE A 53 12.69 -19.92 2.26
CA ILE A 53 13.64 -19.22 1.37
C ILE A 53 14.29 -18.03 2.09
N LEU A 54 13.48 -17.15 2.70
CA LEU A 54 13.97 -15.94 3.37
C LEU A 54 14.30 -16.15 4.85
N GLU A 55 13.99 -17.32 5.41
CA GLU A 55 14.25 -17.68 6.82
C GLU A 55 13.64 -16.68 7.84
N LEU A 56 12.56 -16.00 7.47
CA LEU A 56 11.85 -15.08 8.35
C LEU A 56 11.04 -15.85 9.41
N SER A 57 10.96 -15.28 10.61
CA SER A 57 10.21 -15.89 11.71
C SER A 57 8.69 -15.77 11.56
N PHE A 58 8.23 -14.86 10.70
CA PHE A 58 6.82 -14.61 10.40
C PHE A 58 6.65 -14.44 8.89
N PRO A 59 5.51 -14.85 8.32
CA PRO A 59 5.25 -14.73 6.89
C PRO A 59 4.83 -13.31 6.48
N ASN A 60 5.68 -12.32 6.78
CA ASN A 60 5.49 -10.90 6.41
C ASN A 60 6.82 -10.14 6.54
N PHE A 61 6.90 -8.98 5.88
CA PHE A 61 8.00 -8.02 6.02
C PHE A 61 7.65 -6.95 7.08
N ASN A 62 8.66 -6.38 7.73
CA ASN A 62 8.46 -5.26 8.67
C ASN A 62 8.53 -3.89 8.00
N SER A 63 9.07 -3.83 6.79
CA SER A 63 9.18 -2.61 6.00
C SER A 63 9.14 -2.91 4.51
N ILE A 64 8.83 -1.90 3.71
CA ILE A 64 8.91 -2.00 2.24
C ILE A 64 10.37 -2.20 1.79
N ASP A 65 11.33 -1.63 2.53
CA ASP A 65 12.76 -1.79 2.21
C ASP A 65 13.22 -3.24 2.42
N ASP A 66 12.78 -3.89 3.49
CA ASP A 66 13.02 -5.33 3.72
C ASP A 66 12.45 -6.14 2.54
N ALA A 67 11.24 -5.81 2.08
CA ALA A 67 10.62 -6.49 0.95
C ALA A 67 11.43 -6.29 -0.34
N LYS A 68 11.88 -5.06 -0.65
CA LYS A 68 12.72 -4.75 -1.81
C LYS A 68 14.06 -5.50 -1.77
N GLU A 69 14.66 -5.63 -0.58
CA GLU A 69 15.95 -6.31 -0.41
C GLU A 69 15.82 -7.84 -0.52
N LEU A 70 14.74 -8.42 0.02
CA LEU A 70 14.63 -9.86 0.20
C LEU A 70 13.88 -10.57 -0.94
N ILE A 71 12.82 -9.97 -1.51
CA ILE A 71 12.03 -10.58 -2.60
C ILE A 71 12.90 -11.04 -3.80
N PRO A 72 13.96 -10.33 -4.22
CA PRO A 72 14.85 -10.82 -5.28
C PRO A 72 15.42 -12.21 -5.04
N GLN A 73 15.63 -12.62 -3.78
CA GLN A 73 16.12 -13.96 -3.43
C GLN A 73 15.07 -15.03 -3.74
N VAL A 74 13.80 -14.76 -3.42
CA VAL A 74 12.67 -15.62 -3.77
C VAL A 74 12.54 -15.75 -5.28
N LEU A 75 12.58 -14.62 -5.99
CA LEU A 75 12.44 -14.62 -7.45
C LEU A 75 13.58 -15.40 -8.13
N THR A 76 14.81 -15.27 -7.61
CA THR A 76 15.97 -16.01 -8.11
C THR A 76 15.86 -17.52 -7.83
N ALA A 77 15.37 -17.90 -6.65
CA ALA A 77 15.20 -19.29 -6.26
C ALA A 77 14.07 -19.99 -7.04
N ASN A 78 12.94 -19.32 -7.20
CA ASN A 78 11.73 -19.91 -7.80
C ASN A 78 11.68 -19.78 -9.33
N PHE A 79 12.31 -18.74 -9.89
CA PHE A 79 12.31 -18.45 -11.33
C PHE A 79 13.73 -18.32 -11.93
N PRO A 80 14.63 -19.31 -11.75
CA PRO A 80 16.04 -19.21 -12.12
C PRO A 80 16.30 -19.17 -13.64
N TYR A 81 15.28 -19.43 -14.47
CA TYR A 81 15.40 -19.47 -15.93
C TYR A 81 14.97 -18.16 -16.62
N LEU A 82 14.43 -17.20 -15.86
CA LEU A 82 13.98 -15.93 -16.41
C LEU A 82 15.17 -14.99 -16.63
N GLY A 83 15.24 -14.43 -17.83
CA GLY A 83 16.35 -13.62 -18.30
C GLY A 83 16.08 -12.12 -18.26
N ALA A 84 17.02 -11.35 -18.84
CA ALA A 84 16.94 -9.90 -18.93
C ALA A 84 15.61 -9.43 -19.54
N ASN A 85 15.06 -8.33 -19.02
CA ASN A 85 13.76 -7.76 -19.38
C ASN A 85 12.52 -8.53 -18.88
N SER A 86 12.69 -9.59 -18.08
CA SER A 86 11.54 -10.18 -17.38
C SER A 86 11.02 -9.23 -16.30
N LEU A 87 9.71 -9.23 -16.10
CA LEU A 87 9.01 -8.43 -15.10
C LEU A 87 8.20 -9.32 -14.17
N ALA A 88 8.29 -9.06 -12.86
CA ALA A 88 7.50 -9.74 -11.85
C ALA A 88 6.75 -8.72 -11.00
N PHE A 89 5.42 -8.84 -10.92
CA PHE A 89 4.59 -8.09 -9.98
C PHE A 89 4.35 -8.98 -8.76
N VAL A 90 5.08 -8.72 -7.69
CA VAL A 90 5.09 -9.56 -6.50
C VAL A 90 4.19 -8.98 -5.43
N SER A 91 3.10 -9.67 -5.12
CA SER A 91 2.25 -9.40 -3.96
C SER A 91 2.84 -10.05 -2.71
N TYR A 92 2.97 -9.27 -1.64
CA TYR A 92 3.55 -9.67 -0.37
C TYR A 92 2.80 -9.06 0.82
N ASP A 93 3.06 -9.58 2.01
CA ASP A 93 2.43 -9.21 3.26
C ASP A 93 3.37 -8.29 4.05
N LEU A 94 2.88 -7.10 4.41
CA LEU A 94 3.58 -6.10 5.20
C LEU A 94 2.95 -5.98 6.59
N TYR A 95 3.77 -6.09 7.63
CA TYR A 95 3.35 -5.91 9.01
C TYR A 95 3.03 -4.44 9.30
N GLN A 96 1.76 -4.16 9.57
CA GLN A 96 1.23 -2.84 9.87
C GLN A 96 0.27 -2.94 11.07
N PRO A 97 0.78 -2.92 12.32
CA PRO A 97 -0.04 -3.19 13.48
C PRO A 97 -0.97 -2.04 13.84
N VAL A 98 -2.25 -2.36 14.08
CA VAL A 98 -3.18 -1.46 14.75
C VAL A 98 -3.27 -1.86 16.23
N GLN A 99 -3.11 -0.88 17.11
CA GLN A 99 -3.10 -1.12 18.55
C GLN A 99 -4.51 -1.51 19.03
N THR A 100 -4.55 -2.43 19.99
CA THR A 100 -5.76 -2.76 20.76
C THR A 100 -5.61 -2.29 22.20
N GLU A 101 -6.67 -2.32 22.98
CA GLU A 101 -6.69 -1.93 24.38
C GLU A 101 -5.78 -2.79 25.28
N ARG A 102 -5.43 -2.22 26.43
CA ARG A 102 -4.77 -2.90 27.58
C ARG A 102 -5.53 -2.68 28.89
N SER A 103 -6.33 -1.64 28.95
CA SER A 103 -7.15 -1.27 30.09
C SER A 103 -8.43 -0.62 29.58
N LEU A 104 -9.47 -0.65 30.43
CA LEU A 104 -10.81 -0.19 30.10
C LEU A 104 -11.27 0.83 31.14
N ILE A 105 -11.88 1.91 30.66
CA ILE A 105 -12.69 2.84 31.44
C ILE A 105 -14.09 2.83 30.82
N VAL A 106 -15.12 2.58 31.61
CA VAL A 106 -16.52 2.72 31.18
C VAL A 106 -17.07 4.02 31.74
N TYR A 107 -17.55 4.91 30.86
CA TYR A 107 -18.05 6.21 31.28
C TYR A 107 -19.33 6.61 30.55
N THR A 108 -20.26 7.23 31.27
CA THR A 108 -21.46 7.85 30.70
C THR A 108 -21.40 9.34 30.92
N VAL A 109 -21.41 10.12 29.83
CA VAL A 109 -21.38 11.58 29.89
C VAL A 109 -22.63 12.09 30.59
N THR A 110 -22.40 12.82 31.68
CA THR A 110 -23.45 13.35 32.56
C THR A 110 -23.95 14.71 32.06
N THR A 111 -25.06 15.20 32.63
CA THR A 111 -25.55 16.57 32.35
C THR A 111 -24.51 17.60 32.79
N GLU A 112 -23.87 17.37 33.93
CA GLU A 112 -22.82 18.22 34.46
C GLU A 112 -21.58 18.28 33.54
N ASP A 113 -21.26 17.18 32.87
CA ASP A 113 -20.17 17.16 31.87
C ASP A 113 -20.52 18.03 30.64
N TYR A 114 -21.77 17.98 30.15
CA TYR A 114 -22.19 18.86 29.03
C TYR A 114 -22.31 20.32 29.46
N ASP A 115 -22.79 20.58 30.67
CA ASP A 115 -22.96 21.93 31.22
C ASP A 115 -21.61 22.63 31.44
N ALA A 116 -20.50 21.87 31.49
CA ALA A 116 -19.15 22.42 31.59
C ALA A 116 -18.70 23.16 30.30
N TYR A 117 -19.34 22.90 29.15
CA TYR A 117 -19.01 23.52 27.87
C TYR A 117 -20.22 24.30 27.33
N PRO A 118 -20.09 25.61 27.03
CA PRO A 118 -21.20 26.42 26.54
C PRO A 118 -21.91 25.85 25.31
N ASP A 119 -21.15 25.21 24.40
CA ASP A 119 -21.66 24.69 23.13
C ASP A 119 -22.51 23.42 23.30
N THR A 120 -22.30 22.65 24.38
CA THR A 120 -23.03 21.41 24.65
C THR A 120 -24.11 21.54 25.72
N ALA A 121 -24.04 22.59 26.56
CA ALA A 121 -24.89 22.79 27.73
C ALA A 121 -26.39 22.95 27.38
N GLU A 122 -26.70 23.67 26.29
CA GLU A 122 -28.11 23.99 25.96
C GLU A 122 -28.95 22.74 25.71
N TYR A 123 -28.40 21.75 25.00
CA TYR A 123 -29.12 20.55 24.57
C TYR A 123 -28.66 19.27 25.26
N ASN A 124 -27.58 19.31 26.05
CA ASN A 124 -27.01 18.15 26.72
C ASN A 124 -26.66 17.00 25.76
N ASN A 125 -26.04 17.36 24.64
CA ASN A 125 -25.51 16.45 23.65
C ASN A 125 -24.31 17.08 22.96
N PHE A 126 -23.47 16.23 22.37
CA PHE A 126 -22.53 16.65 21.35
C PHE A 126 -23.25 16.76 19.99
N ASP A 127 -22.76 17.61 19.10
CA ASP A 127 -23.21 17.71 17.70
C ASP A 127 -22.04 17.82 16.72
N ASP A 128 -20.81 17.84 17.23
CA ASP A 128 -19.56 17.80 16.50
C ASP A 128 -18.58 16.81 17.15
N GLU A 129 -17.75 16.14 16.36
CA GLU A 129 -16.77 15.18 16.86
C GLU A 129 -15.68 15.85 17.72
N ASP A 130 -15.29 17.09 17.40
CA ASP A 130 -14.26 17.84 18.13
C ASP A 130 -14.66 18.07 19.60
N GLN A 131 -15.96 18.19 19.88
CA GLN A 131 -16.47 18.32 21.24
C GLN A 131 -16.23 17.04 22.06
N ILE A 132 -16.33 15.87 21.43
CA ILE A 132 -16.08 14.58 22.07
C ILE A 132 -14.59 14.47 22.42
N TYR A 133 -13.70 14.80 21.47
CA TYR A 133 -12.26 14.74 21.69
C TYR A 133 -11.80 15.75 22.74
N THR A 134 -12.35 16.97 22.72
CA THR A 134 -12.10 17.99 23.76
C THR A 134 -12.50 17.45 25.15
N PHE A 135 -13.69 16.87 25.26
CA PHE A 135 -14.14 16.25 26.51
C PHE A 135 -13.21 15.12 26.98
N LEU A 136 -12.77 14.26 26.06
CA LEU A 136 -11.86 13.15 26.36
C LEU A 136 -10.48 13.63 26.82
N ASP A 137 -9.92 14.66 26.19
CA ASP A 137 -8.63 15.23 26.61
C ASP A 137 -8.72 15.93 27.97
N ASP A 138 -9.78 16.71 28.21
CA ASP A 138 -9.95 17.41 29.48
C ASP A 138 -10.18 16.44 30.66
N LYS A 139 -10.90 15.33 30.44
CA LYS A 139 -11.24 14.38 31.50
C LYS A 139 -10.28 13.21 31.63
N PHE A 140 -9.74 12.74 30.52
CA PHE A 140 -8.95 11.51 30.42
C PHE A 140 -7.60 11.71 29.70
N GLY A 141 -7.14 12.94 29.47
CA GLY A 141 -5.89 13.21 28.73
C GLY A 141 -4.64 12.55 29.33
N ASP A 142 -4.63 12.30 30.65
CA ASP A 142 -3.50 11.71 31.39
C ASP A 142 -3.56 10.18 31.54
N VAL A 143 -4.51 9.49 30.89
CA VAL A 143 -4.58 8.02 30.97
C VAL A 143 -3.40 7.34 30.26
N ALA A 144 -3.10 6.11 30.68
CA ALA A 144 -2.02 5.33 30.08
C ALA A 144 -2.26 5.03 28.59
N ASN A 145 -1.18 4.87 27.83
CA ASN A 145 -1.26 4.41 26.45
C ASN A 145 -1.98 3.06 26.37
N ARG A 146 -2.83 2.89 25.34
CA ARG A 146 -3.74 1.77 25.11
C ARG A 146 -4.87 1.64 26.14
N THR A 147 -5.24 2.73 26.81
CA THR A 147 -6.50 2.78 27.58
C THR A 147 -7.67 3.00 26.63
N LEU A 148 -8.66 2.12 26.67
CA LEU A 148 -9.94 2.28 25.97
C LEU A 148 -10.95 2.95 26.89
N VAL A 149 -11.52 4.06 26.44
CA VAL A 149 -12.71 4.65 27.05
C VAL A 149 -13.94 4.17 26.27
N SER A 150 -14.76 3.30 26.89
CA SER A 150 -16.10 2.96 26.41
C SER A 150 -17.06 4.06 26.84
N LEU A 151 -17.29 5.02 25.94
CA LEU A 151 -17.99 6.25 26.24
C LEU A 151 -19.45 6.17 25.77
N THR A 152 -20.39 6.31 26.69
CA THR A 152 -21.81 6.52 26.40
C THR A 152 -22.14 8.00 26.40
N TYR A 153 -22.66 8.52 25.29
CA TYR A 153 -22.97 9.95 25.12
C TYR A 153 -24.19 10.17 24.23
N LYS A 154 -24.72 11.39 24.26
CA LYS A 154 -25.77 11.84 23.36
C LYS A 154 -25.13 12.61 22.20
N PHE A 155 -25.55 12.29 20.98
CA PHE A 155 -25.09 12.97 19.77
C PHE A 155 -26.29 13.43 18.94
N TYR A 156 -26.22 14.62 18.37
CA TYR A 156 -27.24 15.16 17.47
C TYR A 156 -26.74 15.18 16.03
N ASN A 157 -27.37 14.38 15.17
CA ASN A 157 -27.16 14.43 13.72
C ASN A 157 -28.53 14.36 13.02
N GLY A 158 -29.23 15.50 12.97
CA GLY A 158 -30.62 15.60 12.54
C GLY A 158 -31.65 15.05 13.55
N SER A 159 -31.23 14.15 14.45
CA SER A 159 -31.97 13.71 15.62
C SER A 159 -31.02 13.34 16.76
N ALA A 160 -31.47 13.47 18.00
CA ALA A 160 -30.69 13.08 19.17
C ALA A 160 -30.67 11.56 19.31
N GLN A 161 -29.47 11.00 19.45
CA GLN A 161 -29.21 9.58 19.62
C GLN A 161 -28.31 9.36 20.83
N THR A 162 -28.48 8.22 21.51
CA THR A 162 -27.53 7.78 22.53
C THR A 162 -26.62 6.74 21.91
N LEU A 163 -25.34 7.05 21.85
CA LEU A 163 -24.31 6.21 21.28
C LEU A 163 -23.41 5.69 22.40
N ASN A 164 -22.84 4.50 22.18
CA ASN A 164 -21.75 3.99 23.00
C ASN A 164 -20.65 3.56 22.04
N ASN A 165 -19.55 4.31 22.04
CA ASN A 165 -18.41 4.11 21.15
C ASN A 165 -17.13 4.00 21.97
N GLY A 166 -16.09 3.42 21.37
CA GLY A 166 -14.77 3.30 21.99
C GLY A 166 -13.84 4.43 21.56
N PHE A 167 -12.98 4.87 22.48
CA PHE A 167 -11.91 5.81 22.21
C PHE A 167 -10.61 5.28 22.82
N LEU A 168 -9.69 4.80 21.98
CA LEU A 168 -8.43 4.21 22.39
C LEU A 168 -7.34 5.29 22.45
N ARG A 169 -6.66 5.43 23.59
CA ARG A 169 -5.50 6.30 23.71
C ARG A 169 -4.30 5.64 23.02
N VAL A 170 -3.78 6.23 21.94
CA VAL A 170 -2.58 5.76 21.23
C VAL A 170 -1.59 6.92 21.05
N ASN A 171 -0.42 6.82 21.68
CA ASN A 171 0.68 7.78 21.56
C ASN A 171 0.28 9.26 21.81
N GLY A 172 -0.66 9.48 22.73
CA GLY A 172 -1.15 10.82 23.08
C GLY A 172 -2.35 11.31 22.27
N SER A 173 -2.85 10.51 21.33
CA SER A 173 -4.05 10.82 20.54
C SER A 173 -5.16 9.82 20.81
N TRP A 174 -6.41 10.23 20.60
CA TRP A 174 -7.58 9.34 20.69
C TRP A 174 -7.88 8.74 19.31
N GLN A 175 -8.05 7.42 19.27
CA GLN A 175 -8.50 6.69 18.09
C GLN A 175 -9.93 6.20 18.30
N PHE A 176 -10.83 6.58 17.41
CA PHE A 176 -12.23 6.16 17.46
C PHE A 176 -12.38 4.68 17.10
N ALA A 177 -13.20 3.97 17.87
CA ALA A 177 -13.65 2.62 17.59
C ALA A 177 -15.19 2.59 17.59
N LEU A 178 -15.76 2.19 16.46
CA LEU A 178 -17.21 2.13 16.27
C LEU A 178 -17.84 1.15 17.25
N GLY A 179 -18.77 1.59 18.08
CA GLY A 179 -19.58 0.71 18.90
C GLY A 179 -20.91 0.36 18.25
N LEU A 180 -21.62 -0.59 18.88
CA LEU A 180 -22.93 -1.04 18.44
C LEU A 180 -24.00 -0.52 19.39
N THR A 181 -25.09 -0.01 18.81
CA THR A 181 -26.33 0.27 19.55
C THR A 181 -27.05 -1.02 19.94
N ASN A 182 -27.94 -0.95 20.93
CA ASN A 182 -28.76 -2.10 21.32
C ASN A 182 -29.56 -2.69 20.15
N SER A 183 -30.06 -1.84 19.24
CA SER A 183 -30.76 -2.29 18.03
C SER A 183 -29.84 -3.04 17.07
N GLU A 184 -28.57 -2.64 16.97
CA GLU A 184 -27.59 -3.31 16.10
C GLU A 184 -27.15 -4.65 16.69
N TYR A 185 -26.96 -4.73 18.01
CA TYR A 185 -26.79 -6.02 18.71
C TYR A 185 -27.97 -6.97 18.44
N ASN A 186 -29.21 -6.48 18.52
CA ASN A 186 -30.40 -7.26 18.19
C ASN A 186 -30.39 -7.71 16.71
N ALA A 187 -29.97 -6.84 15.79
CA ALA A 187 -29.90 -7.16 14.36
C ALA A 187 -28.92 -8.30 14.05
N VAL A 188 -27.82 -8.40 14.81
CA VAL A 188 -26.88 -9.54 14.73
C VAL A 188 -27.26 -10.72 15.64
N GLY A 189 -28.49 -10.72 16.16
CA GLY A 189 -29.09 -11.84 16.88
C GLY A 189 -28.73 -11.93 18.36
N GLN A 190 -28.22 -10.86 18.98
CA GLN A 190 -28.00 -10.82 20.43
C GLN A 190 -29.26 -10.35 21.17
N GLY A 191 -29.53 -10.92 22.34
CA GLY A 191 -30.63 -10.46 23.22
C GLY A 191 -30.20 -9.37 24.20
N PHE A 192 -28.89 -9.14 24.35
CA PHE A 192 -28.28 -8.13 25.19
C PHE A 192 -27.23 -7.37 24.38
N ALA A 193 -26.77 -6.23 24.91
CA ALA A 193 -25.75 -5.41 24.27
C ALA A 193 -24.33 -5.98 24.48
N ASN A 194 -24.15 -7.28 24.20
CA ASN A 194 -22.90 -8.02 24.26
C ASN A 194 -22.99 -9.30 23.42
N PHE A 195 -21.83 -9.87 23.07
CA PHE A 195 -21.68 -11.22 22.54
C PHE A 195 -21.31 -12.19 23.66
N ASN A 196 -21.53 -13.49 23.43
CA ASN A 196 -21.17 -14.52 24.41
C ASN A 196 -19.68 -14.88 24.36
N THR A 197 -19.07 -14.81 23.18
CA THR A 197 -17.65 -15.10 22.97
C THR A 197 -17.05 -14.18 21.91
N GLU A 198 -15.72 -14.03 21.96
CA GLU A 198 -14.95 -13.33 20.93
C GLU A 198 -15.15 -13.96 19.54
N ASP A 199 -15.03 -15.29 19.41
CA ASP A 199 -15.30 -16.02 18.16
C ASP A 199 -16.69 -15.74 17.55
N GLU A 200 -17.68 -15.50 18.40
CA GLU A 200 -19.02 -15.12 17.94
C GLU A 200 -19.03 -13.69 17.41
N ALA A 201 -18.40 -12.76 18.14
CA ALA A 201 -18.26 -11.37 17.74
C ALA A 201 -17.51 -11.26 16.40
N LEU A 202 -16.30 -11.83 16.30
CA LEU A 202 -15.44 -11.76 15.11
C LEU A 202 -16.09 -12.35 13.85
N ARG A 203 -17.02 -13.31 14.00
CA ARG A 203 -17.78 -13.86 12.88
C ARG A 203 -18.95 -12.97 12.43
N LYS A 204 -19.56 -12.23 13.36
CA LYS A 204 -20.76 -11.41 13.12
C LYS A 204 -20.44 -9.97 12.74
N LEU A 205 -19.36 -9.41 13.29
CA LEU A 205 -18.95 -8.03 13.06
C LEU A 205 -18.63 -7.71 11.58
N PRO A 206 -17.97 -8.58 10.80
CA PRO A 206 -17.79 -8.37 9.37
C PRO A 206 -19.12 -8.18 8.60
N ILE A 207 -20.14 -8.96 8.95
CA ILE A 207 -21.47 -8.89 8.34
C ILE A 207 -22.16 -7.59 8.75
N PHE A 208 -22.07 -7.24 10.04
CA PHE A 208 -22.57 -5.97 10.55
C PHE A 208 -21.94 -4.77 9.83
N LEU A 209 -20.61 -4.75 9.67
CA LEU A 209 -19.90 -3.69 8.97
C LEU A 209 -20.34 -3.58 7.51
N LYS A 210 -20.51 -4.72 6.83
CA LYS A 210 -21.05 -4.73 5.46
C LYS A 210 -22.41 -4.07 5.38
N ASP A 211 -23.33 -4.39 6.28
CA ASP A 211 -24.66 -3.78 6.30
C ASP A 211 -24.65 -2.31 6.73
N LYS A 212 -23.76 -1.95 7.67
CA LYS A 212 -23.61 -0.60 8.22
C LYS A 212 -23.08 0.38 7.17
N PHE A 213 -22.09 -0.04 6.39
CA PHE A 213 -21.33 0.79 5.46
C PHE A 213 -21.71 0.55 3.98
N LYS A 214 -22.77 -0.20 3.68
CA LYS A 214 -23.18 -0.55 2.29
C LYS A 214 -23.51 0.64 1.38
N TYR A 215 -23.70 1.84 1.93
CA TYR A 215 -23.99 3.06 1.17
C TYR A 215 -22.89 4.11 1.32
N ASP A 216 -21.81 3.77 2.01
CA ASP A 216 -20.68 4.65 2.24
C ASP A 216 -19.62 4.36 1.18
N ASP A 217 -18.86 5.38 0.79
CA ASP A 217 -17.75 5.25 -0.15
C ASP A 217 -16.53 4.66 0.60
N ILE A 218 -16.52 3.33 0.75
CA ILE A 218 -15.42 2.57 1.37
C ILE A 218 -14.46 2.09 0.28
N GLN A 219 -13.16 2.30 0.49
CA GLN A 219 -12.11 1.85 -0.41
C GLN A 219 -11.51 0.52 0.06
N GLU A 220 -11.05 -0.30 -0.87
CA GLU A 220 -10.26 -1.48 -0.53
C GLU A 220 -9.00 -1.06 0.25
N GLY A 221 -8.70 -1.78 1.33
CA GLY A 221 -7.65 -1.42 2.27
C GLY A 221 -8.11 -0.56 3.44
N ASP A 222 -9.32 0.00 3.42
CA ASP A 222 -9.85 0.77 4.55
C ASP A 222 -9.94 -0.09 5.80
N VAL A 223 -9.35 0.39 6.90
CA VAL A 223 -9.40 -0.25 8.21
C VAL A 223 -10.39 0.47 9.13
N LYS A 224 -11.26 -0.29 9.78
CA LYS A 224 -12.19 0.20 10.81
C LYS A 224 -11.97 -0.55 12.12
N SER A 225 -11.76 0.21 13.18
CA SER A 225 -11.79 -0.30 14.55
C SER A 225 -13.22 -0.37 15.06
N VAL A 226 -13.58 -1.49 15.68
CA VAL A 226 -14.91 -1.74 16.24
C VAL A 226 -14.76 -2.08 17.71
N MET A 227 -15.45 -1.31 18.56
CA MET A 227 -15.63 -1.67 19.95
C MET A 227 -16.82 -2.62 20.07
N TYR A 228 -16.57 -3.82 20.57
CA TYR A 228 -17.61 -4.80 20.90
C TYR A 228 -17.59 -5.13 22.38
N LYS A 229 -18.61 -5.82 22.87
CA LYS A 229 -18.80 -6.11 24.28
C LYS A 229 -18.93 -7.61 24.50
N LEU A 230 -18.30 -8.13 25.55
CA LEU A 230 -18.46 -9.49 26.02
C LEU A 230 -18.98 -9.51 27.46
N TYR A 231 -19.85 -10.47 27.77
CA TYR A 231 -20.21 -10.77 29.15
C TYR A 231 -19.26 -11.83 29.70
N THR A 232 -18.25 -11.40 30.46
CA THR A 232 -17.11 -12.22 30.90
C THR A 232 -16.82 -11.99 32.38
N THR A 233 -15.92 -12.78 32.96
CA THR A 233 -15.51 -12.65 34.36
C THR A 233 -14.93 -11.27 34.64
N ASP A 234 -15.36 -10.65 35.74
CA ASP A 234 -15.01 -9.29 36.15
C ASP A 234 -13.64 -9.21 36.83
N VAL A 235 -12.58 -9.50 36.10
CA VAL A 235 -11.23 -9.61 36.70
C VAL A 235 -10.67 -8.29 37.22
N ASP A 236 -11.23 -7.14 36.82
CA ASP A 236 -10.76 -5.80 37.18
C ASP A 236 -11.72 -5.04 38.11
N ASP A 237 -12.78 -5.68 38.63
CA ASP A 237 -13.81 -5.04 39.49
C ASP A 237 -14.41 -3.81 38.79
N LEU A 238 -14.83 -3.99 37.54
CA LEU A 238 -15.24 -2.93 36.63
C LEU A 238 -16.50 -2.19 37.11
N ASP A 239 -17.37 -2.87 37.86
CA ASP A 239 -18.56 -2.26 38.46
C ASP A 239 -18.34 -1.74 39.90
N GLU A 240 -17.11 -1.84 40.41
CA GLU A 240 -16.66 -1.37 41.72
C GLU A 240 -17.47 -1.94 42.91
N ASP A 241 -18.03 -3.15 42.77
CA ASP A 241 -18.77 -3.83 43.83
C ASP A 241 -17.86 -4.62 44.82
N GLY A 242 -16.56 -4.72 44.50
CA GLY A 242 -15.53 -5.37 45.28
C GLY A 242 -15.38 -6.87 44.99
N ARG A 243 -16.08 -7.41 43.99
CA ARG A 243 -15.99 -8.80 43.54
C ARG A 243 -15.29 -8.85 42.19
N VAL A 244 -14.54 -9.94 42.00
CA VAL A 244 -13.81 -10.18 40.75
C VAL A 244 -14.01 -11.59 40.19
N ASP A 245 -15.01 -12.29 40.73
CA ASP A 245 -15.29 -13.70 40.45
C ASP A 245 -16.65 -13.95 39.81
N ASP A 246 -17.45 -12.91 39.67
CA ASP A 246 -18.68 -12.85 38.89
C ASP A 246 -18.42 -12.24 37.51
N ASN A 247 -19.49 -11.96 36.77
CA ASN A 247 -19.39 -11.52 35.38
C ASN A 247 -19.87 -10.08 35.23
N ALA A 248 -19.10 -9.31 34.47
CA ALA A 248 -19.43 -7.96 34.04
C ALA A 248 -19.38 -7.86 32.50
N THR A 249 -19.85 -6.73 31.98
CA THR A 249 -19.77 -6.45 30.53
C THR A 249 -18.53 -5.65 30.23
N TYR A 250 -17.55 -6.31 29.60
CA TYR A 250 -16.30 -5.69 29.16
C TYR A 250 -16.41 -5.22 27.71
N SER A 251 -15.69 -4.15 27.38
CA SER A 251 -15.55 -3.66 26.00
C SER A 251 -14.15 -3.99 25.46
N PHE A 252 -14.09 -4.43 24.22
CA PHE A 252 -12.87 -4.83 23.51
C PHE A 252 -12.84 -4.21 22.12
N ILE A 253 -11.66 -4.08 21.50
CA ILE A 253 -11.50 -3.62 20.11
C ILE A 253 -11.10 -4.77 19.21
N ALA A 254 -11.79 -4.89 18.08
CA ALA A 254 -11.33 -5.65 16.92
C ALA A 254 -11.18 -4.69 15.73
N ASN A 255 -10.19 -4.97 14.88
CA ASN A 255 -9.94 -4.19 13.67
C ASN A 255 -10.35 -5.01 12.45
N PHE A 256 -10.92 -4.36 11.45
CA PHE A 256 -11.38 -5.02 10.23
C PHE A 256 -10.91 -4.23 9.01
N ILE A 257 -10.47 -4.94 7.97
CA ILE A 257 -10.06 -4.36 6.69
C ILE A 257 -11.06 -4.73 5.60
N PHE A 258 -11.37 -3.77 4.73
CA PHE A 258 -12.24 -4.00 3.58
C PHE A 258 -11.45 -4.56 2.39
N GLN A 259 -11.82 -5.75 1.91
CA GLN A 259 -11.21 -6.43 0.76
C GLN A 259 -12.14 -6.36 -0.47
N GLY A 260 -12.51 -5.14 -0.85
CA GLY A 260 -13.31 -4.83 -2.05
C GLY A 260 -14.79 -5.23 -2.03
N SER A 261 -15.16 -6.34 -1.36
CA SER A 261 -16.56 -6.83 -1.31
C SER A 261 -17.02 -7.30 0.07
N GLU A 262 -16.07 -7.50 0.99
CA GLU A 262 -16.31 -7.96 2.34
C GLU A 262 -15.33 -7.33 3.33
N TRP A 263 -15.74 -7.30 4.59
CA TRP A 263 -14.85 -6.99 5.70
C TRP A 263 -14.25 -8.29 6.20
N VAL A 264 -12.97 -8.26 6.55
CA VAL A 264 -12.29 -9.38 7.22
C VAL A 264 -11.55 -8.85 8.44
N GLU A 265 -11.30 -9.71 9.42
CA GLU A 265 -10.49 -9.33 10.58
C GLU A 265 -9.09 -8.89 10.13
N TYR A 266 -8.64 -7.75 10.65
CA TYR A 266 -7.35 -7.18 10.32
C TYR A 266 -6.28 -7.72 11.27
N ASN A 267 -5.49 -8.68 10.76
CA ASN A 267 -4.46 -9.38 11.53
C ASN A 267 -3.11 -8.64 11.58
N ASN A 268 -3.13 -7.30 11.55
CA ASN A 268 -1.93 -6.45 11.55
C ASN A 268 -1.03 -6.62 10.32
N VAL A 269 -1.59 -7.13 9.23
CA VAL A 269 -0.87 -7.38 7.97
C VAL A 269 -1.70 -6.83 6.83
N VAL A 270 -1.04 -6.13 5.90
CA VAL A 270 -1.63 -5.64 4.65
C VAL A 270 -0.90 -6.23 3.46
N SER A 271 -1.64 -6.63 2.43
CA SER A 271 -1.04 -7.08 1.18
C SER A 271 -0.63 -5.86 0.35
N GLN A 272 0.59 -5.89 -0.18
CA GLN A 272 1.21 -4.86 -1.01
C GLN A 272 1.76 -5.51 -2.27
N THR A 273 1.97 -4.74 -3.34
CA THR A 273 2.59 -5.25 -4.58
C THR A 273 3.80 -4.41 -4.94
N LEU A 274 4.90 -5.06 -5.29
CA LEU A 274 6.11 -4.44 -5.85
C LEU A 274 6.43 -5.05 -7.20
N GLN A 275 6.87 -4.22 -8.14
CA GLN A 275 7.39 -4.69 -9.43
C GLN A 275 8.90 -4.92 -9.32
N PHE A 276 9.40 -5.95 -10.00
CA PHE A 276 10.81 -6.25 -10.13
C PHE A 276 11.16 -6.48 -11.60
N GLY A 277 12.27 -5.91 -12.06
CA GLY A 277 12.85 -6.15 -13.37
C GLY A 277 14.11 -7.01 -13.27
N ASN A 278 14.25 -8.00 -14.14
CA ASN A 278 15.45 -8.81 -14.22
C ASN A 278 16.47 -8.19 -15.19
N ASP A 279 17.69 -7.90 -14.72
CA ASP A 279 18.76 -7.31 -15.54
C ASP A 279 19.59 -8.35 -16.33
N GLY A 280 19.17 -9.62 -16.28
CA GLY A 280 19.87 -10.77 -16.82
C GLY A 280 20.74 -11.51 -15.79
N THR A 281 20.98 -10.90 -14.63
CA THR A 281 21.73 -11.51 -13.52
C THR A 281 20.95 -11.46 -12.20
N ASN A 282 20.26 -10.37 -11.92
CA ASN A 282 19.54 -10.12 -10.66
C ASN A 282 18.14 -9.57 -10.94
N TRP A 283 17.22 -9.89 -10.04
CA TRP A 283 15.97 -9.16 -9.90
C TRP A 283 16.22 -7.87 -9.12
N ILE A 284 15.85 -6.75 -9.73
CA ILE A 284 16.00 -5.41 -9.15
C ILE A 284 14.60 -4.85 -8.90
N PRO A 285 14.30 -4.32 -7.70
CA PRO A 285 13.05 -3.61 -7.46
C PRO A 285 12.87 -2.49 -8.48
N ASP A 286 11.78 -2.55 -9.23
CA ASP A 286 11.36 -1.53 -10.16
C ASP A 286 10.22 -0.73 -9.54
N ASN A 287 10.57 0.31 -8.77
CA ASN A 287 9.59 1.25 -8.22
C ASN A 287 9.24 2.37 -9.21
N THR A 288 9.33 2.11 -10.53
CA THR A 288 9.07 3.12 -11.56
C THR A 288 7.58 3.24 -11.83
N ILE A 289 7.00 4.36 -11.44
CA ILE A 289 5.60 4.66 -11.75
C ILE A 289 5.50 5.12 -13.21
N SER A 290 4.73 4.40 -14.03
CA SER A 290 4.44 4.83 -15.40
C SER A 290 3.31 5.86 -15.40
N TYR A 291 3.57 7.04 -15.96
CA TYR A 291 2.59 8.12 -16.03
C TYR A 291 2.53 8.71 -17.44
N SER A 292 1.34 8.76 -18.04
CA SER A 292 1.14 9.43 -19.33
C SER A 292 0.45 10.77 -19.12
N LEU A 293 1.02 11.84 -19.67
CA LEU A 293 0.46 13.19 -19.52
C LEU A 293 -0.97 13.23 -20.08
N THR A 294 -1.86 13.78 -19.26
CA THR A 294 -3.24 14.06 -19.60
C THR A 294 -3.38 15.49 -20.13
N ALA A 295 -4.55 15.79 -20.69
CA ALA A 295 -4.89 17.17 -21.07
C ALA A 295 -4.84 18.15 -19.88
N ALA A 296 -5.09 17.69 -18.65
CA ALA A 296 -4.99 18.53 -17.46
C ALA A 296 -3.54 18.90 -17.15
N ASP A 297 -2.60 17.97 -17.37
CA ASP A 297 -1.17 18.18 -17.10
C ASP A 297 -0.57 19.19 -18.07
N TYR A 298 -0.89 19.10 -19.36
CA TYR A 298 -0.48 20.12 -20.33
C TYR A 298 -1.05 21.50 -19.98
N ASN A 299 -2.26 21.58 -19.44
CA ASN A 299 -2.83 22.85 -18.97
C ASN A 299 -2.10 23.38 -17.73
N LEU A 300 -1.79 22.52 -16.75
CA LEU A 300 -1.02 22.88 -15.56
C LEU A 300 0.36 23.41 -15.93
N ILE A 301 1.11 22.67 -16.75
CA ILE A 301 2.45 23.06 -17.23
C ILE A 301 2.35 24.35 -18.05
N GLY A 302 1.43 24.40 -19.01
CA GLY A 302 1.27 25.53 -19.92
C GLY A 302 0.94 26.84 -19.20
N THR A 303 0.03 26.80 -18.22
CA THR A 303 -0.33 27.98 -17.44
C THR A 303 0.76 28.38 -16.44
N SER A 304 1.43 27.41 -15.80
CA SER A 304 2.47 27.68 -14.79
C SER A 304 3.74 28.26 -15.40
N LEU A 305 4.10 27.86 -16.63
CA LEU A 305 5.34 28.28 -17.30
C LEU A 305 5.13 29.38 -18.34
N GLU A 306 3.92 29.91 -18.52
CA GLU A 306 3.58 30.89 -19.57
C GLU A 306 4.49 32.12 -19.55
N SER A 307 4.77 32.66 -18.37
CA SER A 307 5.63 33.84 -18.23
C SER A 307 7.09 33.59 -18.62
N LYS A 308 7.56 32.35 -18.49
CA LYS A 308 8.95 31.96 -18.75
C LYS A 308 9.15 31.48 -20.19
N TYR A 309 8.20 30.71 -20.70
CA TYR A 309 8.25 30.07 -22.03
C TYR A 309 6.97 30.34 -22.84
N PRO A 310 6.69 31.60 -23.22
CA PRO A 310 5.40 31.97 -23.79
C PRO A 310 5.11 31.32 -25.15
N ALA A 311 6.12 31.13 -26.01
CA ALA A 311 5.92 30.51 -27.32
C ALA A 311 5.65 28.99 -27.20
N GLN A 312 6.44 28.33 -26.35
CA GLN A 312 6.36 26.91 -26.03
C GLN A 312 5.01 26.54 -25.43
N THR A 313 4.60 27.26 -24.37
CA THR A 313 3.36 27.01 -23.64
C THR A 313 2.13 27.37 -24.47
N ALA A 314 2.16 28.45 -25.26
CA ALA A 314 1.08 28.75 -26.19
C ALA A 314 0.87 27.64 -27.25
N SER A 315 1.95 27.03 -27.74
CA SER A 315 1.87 25.88 -28.64
C SER A 315 1.31 24.64 -27.92
N MET A 316 1.83 24.34 -26.73
CA MET A 316 1.39 23.22 -25.90
C MET A 316 -0.11 23.29 -25.58
N LEU A 317 -0.59 24.44 -25.09
CA LEU A 317 -2.01 24.64 -24.75
C LEU A 317 -2.93 24.53 -25.98
N ARG A 318 -2.40 24.81 -27.17
CA ARG A 318 -3.17 24.74 -28.41
C ARG A 318 -3.24 23.33 -28.99
N TYR A 319 -2.15 22.58 -28.89
CA TYR A 319 -1.98 21.31 -29.61
C TYR A 319 -1.92 20.08 -28.70
N GLY A 320 -1.78 20.26 -27.38
CA GLY A 320 -1.64 19.17 -26.42
C GLY A 320 -0.36 18.37 -26.60
N ASN A 321 0.73 19.01 -27.03
CA ASN A 321 2.02 18.35 -27.24
C ASN A 321 3.19 19.33 -27.07
N LEU A 322 4.41 18.78 -26.98
CA LEU A 322 5.65 19.55 -26.93
C LEU A 322 6.26 19.62 -28.33
N ASP A 323 6.52 20.82 -28.86
CA ASP A 323 7.19 20.96 -30.16
C ASP A 323 8.69 20.60 -30.00
N ARG A 324 9.14 19.59 -30.75
CA ARG A 324 10.51 19.06 -30.76
C ARG A 324 11.24 19.34 -32.07
N ARG A 325 10.72 20.25 -32.91
CA ARG A 325 11.38 20.66 -34.16
C ARG A 325 12.48 21.67 -33.85
N ASN A 326 13.73 21.23 -33.98
CA ASN A 326 14.89 22.07 -33.75
C ASN A 326 14.84 23.35 -34.60
N GLY A 327 15.08 24.50 -33.96
CA GLY A 327 15.03 25.83 -34.58
C GLY A 327 13.63 26.45 -34.68
N ASN A 328 12.59 25.80 -34.17
CA ASN A 328 11.27 26.42 -34.01
C ASN A 328 11.23 27.32 -32.75
N ASP A 329 10.51 28.45 -32.81
CA ASP A 329 10.35 29.36 -31.66
C ASP A 329 9.66 28.69 -30.46
N ALA A 330 8.79 27.70 -30.71
CA ALA A 330 8.09 26.92 -29.68
C ALA A 330 8.82 25.64 -29.26
N PHE A 331 10.08 25.45 -29.67
CA PHE A 331 10.86 24.26 -29.36
C PHE A 331 11.03 24.08 -27.84
N TRP A 332 10.75 22.87 -27.34
CA TRP A 332 11.01 22.41 -25.99
C TRP A 332 12.35 21.69 -25.93
N SER A 333 13.32 22.26 -25.21
CA SER A 333 14.57 21.58 -24.92
C SER A 333 14.41 20.56 -23.80
N ASP A 334 15.36 19.65 -23.71
CA ASP A 334 15.45 18.63 -22.67
C ASP A 334 15.42 19.22 -21.24
N ASP A 335 16.09 20.35 -21.02
CA ASP A 335 16.07 21.07 -19.74
C ASP A 335 14.70 21.69 -19.44
N MET A 336 14.02 22.23 -20.46
CA MET A 336 12.67 22.78 -20.31
C MET A 336 11.66 21.67 -19.97
N ILE A 337 11.82 20.50 -20.60
CA ILE A 337 11.02 19.31 -20.29
C ILE A 337 11.25 18.90 -18.85
N LEU A 338 12.51 18.77 -18.40
CA LEU A 338 12.80 18.40 -17.02
C LEU A 338 12.24 19.41 -16.00
N GLU A 339 12.27 20.71 -16.30
CA GLU A 339 11.62 21.74 -15.46
C GLU A 339 10.09 21.57 -15.41
N ALA A 340 9.46 21.29 -16.55
CA ALA A 340 8.02 21.01 -16.61
C ALA A 340 7.65 19.73 -15.85
N LEU A 341 8.47 18.68 -15.95
CA LEU A 341 8.29 17.43 -15.21
C LEU A 341 8.47 17.60 -13.71
N ASN A 342 9.44 18.41 -13.26
CA ASN A 342 9.58 18.74 -11.83
C ASN A 342 8.31 19.40 -11.30
N LEU A 343 7.78 20.41 -12.00
CA LEU A 343 6.53 21.08 -11.62
C LEU A 343 5.34 20.11 -11.60
N LEU A 344 5.20 19.28 -12.63
CA LEU A 344 4.13 18.31 -12.73
C LEU A 344 4.17 17.29 -11.60
N LEU A 345 5.33 16.67 -11.37
CA LEU A 345 5.49 15.60 -10.39
C LEU A 345 5.42 16.11 -8.95
N ASP A 346 5.91 17.33 -8.65
CA ASP A 346 5.72 17.94 -7.32
C ASP A 346 4.24 18.26 -7.04
N ASN A 347 3.41 18.46 -8.08
CA ASN A 347 1.97 18.58 -7.93
C ASN A 347 1.25 17.22 -7.86
N LEU A 348 1.70 16.25 -8.65
CA LEU A 348 1.11 14.92 -8.74
C LEU A 348 1.40 14.08 -7.48
N ASP A 349 2.63 14.17 -6.99
CA ASP A 349 3.17 13.37 -5.89
C ASP A 349 4.00 14.25 -4.94
N PRO A 350 3.35 15.17 -4.19
CA PRO A 350 4.03 16.14 -3.34
C PRO A 350 4.80 15.51 -2.17
N ASN A 351 4.50 14.25 -1.84
CA ASN A 351 5.14 13.51 -0.76
C ASN A 351 6.04 12.38 -1.29
N ALA A 352 6.41 12.41 -2.58
CA ALA A 352 7.30 11.44 -3.20
C ALA A 352 8.57 11.23 -2.35
N GLU A 353 8.85 9.98 -1.99
CA GLU A 353 10.03 9.62 -1.22
C GLU A 353 11.30 9.74 -2.07
N GLU A 354 12.44 9.94 -1.40
CA GLU A 354 13.75 9.92 -2.04
C GLU A 354 13.96 8.58 -2.76
N GLY A 355 14.39 8.63 -4.03
CA GLY A 355 14.55 7.46 -4.87
C GLY A 355 13.28 6.99 -5.61
N GLN A 356 12.13 7.66 -5.44
CA GLN A 356 10.95 7.40 -6.26
C GLN A 356 11.27 7.64 -7.74
N LYS A 357 10.89 6.70 -8.62
CA LYS A 357 11.13 6.76 -10.06
C LYS A 357 9.82 6.97 -10.82
N TYR A 358 9.86 7.70 -11.92
CA TYR A 358 8.76 7.84 -12.86
C TYR A 358 9.25 7.65 -14.31
N ALA A 359 8.46 6.93 -15.09
CA ALA A 359 8.54 6.89 -16.55
C ALA A 359 7.40 7.76 -17.11
N VAL A 360 7.71 9.01 -17.43
CA VAL A 360 6.72 10.00 -17.84
C VAL A 360 6.64 10.07 -19.36
N THR A 361 5.51 9.63 -19.91
CA THR A 361 5.23 9.65 -21.35
C THR A 361 4.43 10.88 -21.73
N PHE A 362 4.87 11.61 -22.75
CA PHE A 362 4.21 12.82 -23.26
C PHE A 362 4.21 12.86 -24.78
N ASP A 363 3.19 13.54 -25.33
CA ASP A 363 3.01 13.77 -26.75
C ASP A 363 3.98 14.85 -27.23
N ILE A 364 4.61 14.58 -28.37
CA ILE A 364 5.52 15.51 -29.03
C ILE A 364 5.11 15.75 -30.49
N TYR A 365 5.60 16.86 -31.03
CA TYR A 365 5.56 17.14 -32.46
C TYR A 365 6.95 17.42 -33.02
N ASN A 366 7.49 16.49 -33.81
CA ASN A 366 8.81 16.60 -34.45
C ASN A 366 8.72 16.73 -35.99
N GLY A 367 7.53 17.08 -36.50
CA GLY A 367 7.16 16.95 -37.92
C GLY A 367 6.09 15.88 -38.14
N SER A 368 5.96 14.97 -37.18
CA SER A 368 4.84 14.04 -36.98
C SER A 368 4.42 14.06 -35.51
N ASN A 369 3.16 13.70 -35.22
CA ASN A 369 2.72 13.45 -33.85
C ASN A 369 3.19 12.06 -33.42
N THR A 370 3.87 11.99 -32.28
CA THR A 370 4.34 10.75 -31.63
C THR A 370 4.51 11.03 -30.14
N THR A 371 4.94 10.06 -29.35
CA THR A 371 5.29 10.23 -27.94
C THR A 371 6.80 10.16 -27.70
N GLU A 372 7.24 10.76 -26.61
CA GLU A 372 8.54 10.54 -25.96
C GLU A 372 8.29 10.13 -24.49
N THR A 373 9.22 9.38 -23.89
CA THR A 373 9.17 8.98 -22.48
C THR A 373 10.46 9.42 -21.80
N ASP A 374 10.33 10.18 -20.71
CA ASP A 374 11.45 10.56 -19.85
C ASP A 374 11.43 9.74 -18.56
N PHE A 375 12.60 9.22 -18.18
CA PHE A 375 12.80 8.55 -16.90
C PHE A 375 13.40 9.53 -15.91
N VAL A 376 12.74 9.72 -14.77
CA VAL A 376 13.19 10.64 -13.72
C VAL A 376 13.16 9.97 -12.35
N ILE A 377 14.05 10.40 -11.46
CA ILE A 377 14.15 9.92 -10.08
C ILE A 377 14.20 11.11 -9.12
N LYS A 378 13.54 11.00 -7.96
CA LYS A 378 13.63 11.99 -6.88
C LYS A 378 14.99 11.85 -6.20
N THR A 379 15.82 12.88 -6.28
CA THR A 379 17.14 12.94 -5.65
C THR A 379 17.34 14.28 -4.95
N ASP A 380 17.71 14.26 -3.66
CA ASP A 380 17.84 15.43 -2.79
C ASP A 380 16.60 16.36 -2.87
N GLY A 381 15.42 15.77 -2.96
CA GLY A 381 14.14 16.50 -3.04
C GLY A 381 13.81 17.14 -4.40
N ILE A 382 14.60 16.92 -5.45
CA ILE A 382 14.31 17.37 -6.83
C ILE A 382 14.24 16.19 -7.80
N TRP A 383 13.48 16.32 -8.89
CA TRP A 383 13.43 15.28 -9.93
C TRP A 383 14.59 15.45 -10.91
N VAL A 384 15.42 14.42 -11.04
CA VAL A 384 16.55 14.38 -11.98
C VAL A 384 16.33 13.32 -13.05
N ARG A 385 16.76 13.57 -14.29
CA ARG A 385 16.65 12.59 -15.38
C ARG A 385 17.66 11.45 -15.16
N GLN A 386 17.24 10.20 -15.43
CA GLN A 386 18.05 8.98 -15.33
C GLN A 386 18.89 8.70 -16.57
#